data_AF-A0A956HK98-F1
#
_entry.id   AF-A0A956HK98-F1
#
_cell.length_a   1.000
_cell.length_b   1.000
_cell.length_c   1.000
_cell.angle_alpha   90.00
_cell.angle_beta   90.00
_cell.angle_gamma   90.00
#
_symmetry.space_group_name_H-M   'P 1'
#
loop_
_entity.id
_entity.type
_entity.pdbx_description
1 polymer ?
#
loop_
_entity_poly.entity_id
_entity_poly.type
_entity_poly.pdbx_seq_one_letter_code
_entity_poly.pdbx_strand_id
1 'polypeptide(L)'
;MADAGYDLIDEPRAGPLEKIAVSPTWTIWAAMSAGIWFAWPWFLINGRALGSPTWREELRTAAIGLVGVVALASLLTLLVDLELLRSPLAIRLSVLTIVVWKLGVSYWLFMLQSRTFHLRKFYGGTVESGLYALMVGVFLRPVVLDLVDSSLWKIIVSGVSAETRGLLGLLSGGLWP
;
A
#
# COMPACT_ATOMS: atom_id res chain seq x y z
N MET A 1 4.95 -28.84 -42.18
CA MET A 1 5.87 -27.91 -41.51
C MET A 1 5.02 -27.02 -40.64
N ALA A 2 4.81 -27.42 -39.39
CA ALA A 2 4.00 -26.64 -38.45
C ALA A 2 4.88 -25.54 -37.86
N ASP A 3 4.34 -24.33 -37.91
CA ASP A 3 4.87 -23.06 -37.47
C ASP A 3 5.26 -23.14 -35.97
N ALA A 4 6.52 -23.50 -35.69
CA ALA A 4 7.09 -23.41 -34.36
C ALA A 4 7.40 -21.93 -34.11
N GLY A 5 6.34 -21.15 -33.85
CA GLY A 5 6.44 -19.75 -33.47
C GLY A 5 7.45 -19.62 -32.33
N TYR A 6 8.45 -18.77 -32.53
CA TYR A 6 9.47 -18.49 -31.54
C TYR A 6 8.80 -17.76 -30.37
N ASP A 7 8.42 -18.52 -29.34
CA ASP A 7 7.92 -18.05 -28.05
C ASP A 7 9.06 -17.26 -27.38
N LEU A 8 8.95 -15.93 -27.40
CA LEU A 8 9.93 -15.05 -26.77
C LEU A 8 9.80 -15.26 -25.27
N ILE A 9 10.91 -15.62 -24.59
CA ILE A 9 10.96 -15.84 -23.13
C ILE A 9 10.33 -14.68 -22.32
N ASP A 10 10.29 -13.47 -22.90
CA ASP A 10 9.76 -12.24 -22.30
C ASP A 10 8.29 -11.94 -22.63
N GLU A 11 7.59 -12.79 -23.40
CA GLU A 11 6.17 -12.59 -23.69
C GLU A 11 5.31 -12.83 -22.43
N PRO A 12 4.42 -11.89 -22.06
CA PRO A 12 3.54 -12.09 -20.93
C PRO A 12 2.57 -13.23 -21.25
N ARG A 13 2.67 -14.33 -20.51
CA ARG A 13 1.80 -15.50 -20.69
C ARG A 13 0.36 -15.17 -20.32
N ALA A 14 -0.56 -15.49 -21.23
CA ALA A 14 -1.99 -15.38 -20.98
C ALA A 14 -2.40 -16.20 -19.74
N GLY A 15 -3.05 -15.55 -18.79
CA GLY A 15 -3.43 -16.14 -17.51
C GLY A 15 -4.89 -15.85 -17.16
N PRO A 16 -5.50 -16.60 -16.22
CA PRO A 16 -6.92 -16.42 -15.89
C PRO A 16 -7.24 -15.04 -15.30
N LEU A 17 -6.25 -14.37 -14.71
CA LEU A 17 -6.38 -13.04 -14.10
C LEU A 17 -6.03 -11.89 -15.05
N GLU A 18 -5.78 -12.18 -16.33
CA GLU A 18 -5.33 -11.18 -17.29
C GLU A 18 -6.33 -10.02 -17.46
N LYS A 19 -7.63 -10.33 -17.41
CA LYS A 19 -8.73 -9.37 -17.56
C LYS A 19 -8.88 -8.39 -16.40
N ILE A 20 -8.15 -8.59 -15.31
CA ILE A 20 -8.15 -7.68 -14.17
C ILE A 20 -6.79 -6.98 -13.99
N ALA A 21 -5.89 -7.13 -14.97
CA ALA A 21 -4.60 -6.45 -14.97
C ALA A 21 -4.79 -4.95 -15.18
N VAL A 22 -4.21 -4.17 -14.28
CA VAL A 22 -4.36 -2.71 -14.23
C VAL A 22 -2.97 -2.07 -14.23
N SER A 23 -2.89 -0.81 -14.67
CA SER A 23 -1.64 -0.04 -14.52
C SER A 23 -1.22 0.07 -13.05
N PRO A 24 0.06 -0.20 -12.71
CA PRO A 24 0.58 -0.04 -11.34
C PRO A 24 0.45 1.39 -10.79
N THR A 25 0.23 2.38 -11.66
CA THR A 25 -0.09 3.74 -11.24
C THR A 25 -1.38 3.78 -10.41
N TRP A 26 -2.39 2.96 -10.72
CA TRP A 26 -3.62 2.94 -9.92
C TRP A 26 -3.41 2.37 -8.51
N THR A 27 -2.55 1.38 -8.37
CA THR A 27 -2.26 0.77 -7.06
C THR A 27 -1.44 1.70 -6.17
N ILE A 28 -0.52 2.50 -6.71
CA ILE A 28 0.20 3.51 -5.89
C ILE A 28 -0.74 4.65 -5.47
N TRP A 29 -1.66 5.07 -6.33
CA TRP A 29 -2.70 6.04 -5.93
C TRP A 29 -3.61 5.48 -4.83
N ALA A 30 -3.97 4.19 -4.93
CA ALA A 30 -4.72 3.51 -3.87
C ALA A 30 -3.97 3.52 -2.53
N ALA A 31 -2.64 3.35 -2.55
CA ALA A 31 -1.84 3.40 -1.32
C ALA A 31 -1.91 4.77 -0.64
N MET A 32 -2.00 5.84 -1.43
CA MET A 32 -2.10 7.22 -0.95
C MET A 32 -3.52 7.59 -0.48
N SER A 33 -4.55 7.10 -1.17
CA SER A 33 -5.95 7.51 -0.93
C SER A 33 -6.74 6.57 -0.02
N ALA A 34 -6.67 5.26 -0.29
CA ALA A 34 -7.39 4.23 0.45
C ALA A 34 -6.57 3.68 1.63
N GLY A 35 -5.24 3.63 1.48
CA GLY A 35 -4.31 3.12 2.47
C GLY A 35 -3.70 1.76 2.09
N ILE A 36 -2.74 1.30 2.89
CA ILE A 36 -1.95 0.10 2.58
C ILE A 36 -2.74 -1.20 2.70
N TRP A 37 -3.79 -1.23 3.55
CA TRP A 37 -4.64 -2.40 3.75
C TRP A 37 -5.31 -2.85 2.45
N PHE A 38 -5.64 -1.91 1.57
CA PHE A 38 -6.25 -2.16 0.27
C PHE A 38 -5.20 -2.24 -0.82
N ALA A 39 -4.27 -1.28 -0.83
CA ALA A 39 -3.32 -1.13 -1.91
C ALA A 39 -2.34 -2.29 -2.02
N TRP A 40 -1.82 -2.83 -0.91
CA TRP A 40 -0.81 -3.90 -0.98
C TRP A 40 -1.37 -5.25 -1.42
N PRO A 41 -2.53 -5.72 -0.91
CA PRO A 41 -3.20 -6.87 -1.52
C PRO A 41 -3.49 -6.65 -3.00
N TRP A 42 -3.91 -5.44 -3.38
CA TRP A 42 -4.16 -5.12 -4.78
C TRP A 42 -2.88 -5.13 -5.62
N PHE A 43 -1.75 -4.61 -5.12
CA PHE A 43 -0.45 -4.76 -5.76
C PHE A 43 -0.17 -6.24 -6.02
N LEU A 44 -0.32 -7.11 -5.03
CA LEU A 44 -0.05 -8.53 -5.21
C LEU A 44 -0.98 -9.16 -6.28
N ILE A 45 -2.28 -8.92 -6.20
CA ILE A 45 -3.24 -9.42 -7.20
C ILE A 45 -2.87 -8.91 -8.60
N ASN A 46 -2.50 -7.63 -8.72
CA ASN A 46 -2.10 -7.00 -9.97
C ASN A 46 -0.80 -7.57 -10.53
N GLY A 47 0.20 -7.84 -9.68
CA GLY A 47 1.45 -8.49 -10.09
C GLY A 47 1.23 -9.87 -10.67
N ARG A 48 0.31 -10.64 -10.06
CA ARG A 48 -0.10 -11.94 -10.59
C ARG A 48 -0.89 -11.82 -11.89
N ALA A 49 -1.79 -10.84 -11.99
CA ALA A 49 -2.58 -10.54 -13.19
C ALA A 49 -1.71 -10.10 -14.38
N LEU A 50 -0.66 -9.33 -14.13
CA LEU A 50 0.33 -8.92 -15.13
C LEU A 50 1.27 -10.06 -15.56
N GLY A 51 1.27 -11.19 -14.86
CA GLY A 51 2.21 -12.28 -15.11
C GLY A 51 3.65 -11.95 -14.69
N SER A 52 3.82 -11.15 -13.65
CA SER A 52 5.13 -10.64 -13.24
C SER A 52 6.13 -11.75 -12.89
N PRO A 53 7.33 -11.77 -13.51
CA PRO A 53 8.37 -12.75 -13.19
C PRO A 53 8.93 -12.53 -11.77
N THR A 54 8.79 -11.32 -11.22
CA THR A 54 9.26 -10.93 -9.89
C THR A 54 8.19 -11.11 -8.80
N TRP A 55 7.13 -11.88 -9.05
CA TRP A 55 6.04 -12.14 -8.08
C TRP A 55 6.54 -12.49 -6.66
N ARG A 56 7.58 -13.31 -6.55
CA ARG A 56 8.16 -13.69 -5.25
C ARG A 56 8.79 -12.50 -4.52
N GLU A 57 9.43 -11.61 -5.28
CA GLU A 57 10.02 -10.39 -4.74
C GLU A 57 8.92 -9.40 -4.33
N GLU A 58 7.85 -9.27 -5.11
CA GLU A 58 6.69 -8.45 -4.75
C GLU A 58 6.05 -8.93 -3.43
N LEU A 59 5.84 -10.25 -3.28
CA LEU A 59 5.33 -10.84 -2.05
C LEU A 59 6.27 -10.59 -0.87
N ARG A 60 7.58 -10.77 -1.07
CA ARG A 60 8.60 -10.51 -0.04
C ARG A 60 8.62 -9.04 0.36
N THR A 61 8.57 -8.12 -0.60
CA THR A 61 8.55 -6.68 -0.34
C THR A 61 7.29 -6.27 0.41
N ALA A 62 6.11 -6.79 0.04
CA ALA A 62 4.87 -6.53 0.77
C ALA A 62 4.95 -7.06 2.21
N ALA A 63 5.50 -8.26 2.42
CA ALA A 63 5.69 -8.84 3.75
C ALA A 63 6.68 -8.03 4.62
N ILE A 64 7.84 -7.65 4.06
CA ILE A 64 8.83 -6.79 4.73
C ILE A 64 8.20 -5.44 5.07
N GLY A 65 7.44 -4.88 4.13
CA GLY A 65 6.70 -3.65 4.35
C GLY A 65 5.77 -3.75 5.55
N LEU A 66 5.01 -4.85 5.65
CA LEU A 66 4.01 -5.04 6.71
C LEU A 66 4.66 -5.16 8.07
N VAL A 67 5.70 -6.01 8.15
CA VAL A 67 6.51 -6.16 9.36
C VAL A 67 7.13 -4.82 9.76
N GLY A 68 7.66 -4.06 8.81
CA GLY A 68 8.24 -2.74 9.06
C GLY A 68 7.23 -1.73 9.60
N VAL A 69 6.00 -1.69 9.05
CA VAL A 69 4.93 -0.80 9.56
C VAL A 69 4.54 -1.17 10.98
N VAL A 70 4.37 -2.47 11.26
CA VAL A 70 4.02 -2.95 12.62
C VAL A 70 5.14 -2.62 13.59
N ALA A 71 6.40 -2.91 13.24
CA ALA A 71 7.56 -2.63 14.08
C ALA A 71 7.70 -1.14 14.39
N LEU A 72 7.56 -0.26 13.39
CA LEU A 72 7.61 1.20 13.57
C LEU A 72 6.45 1.72 14.43
N ALA A 73 5.24 1.20 14.25
CA ALA A 73 4.09 1.58 15.05
C ALA A 73 4.23 1.13 16.52
N SER A 74 4.67 -0.11 16.76
CA SER A 74 4.95 -0.63 18.10
C SER A 74 6.07 0.16 18.79
N LEU A 75 7.15 0.48 18.07
CA LEU A 75 8.24 1.30 18.60
C LEU A 75 7.75 2.70 18.98
N LEU A 76 6.95 3.35 18.14
CA LEU A 76 6.39 4.67 18.45
C LEU A 76 5.52 4.61 19.71
N THR A 77 4.69 3.59 19.86
CA THR A 77 3.86 3.37 21.05
C THR A 77 4.73 3.26 22.29
N LEU A 78 5.73 2.39 22.25
CA LEU A 78 6.65 2.17 23.36
C LEU A 78 7.42 3.44 23.73
N LEU A 79 7.85 4.26 22.76
CA LEU A 79 8.52 5.53 23.03
C LEU A 79 7.60 6.59 23.64
N VAL A 80 6.30 6.56 23.32
CA VAL A 80 5.30 7.43 23.95
C VAL A 80 5.01 6.95 25.38
N ASP A 81 4.83 5.64 25.58
CA ASP A 81 4.55 5.04 26.90
C ASP A 81 5.71 5.23 27.88
N LEU A 82 6.95 5.18 27.40
CA LEU A 82 8.15 5.47 28.19
C LEU A 82 8.39 6.98 28.40
N GLU A 83 7.47 7.82 27.96
CA GLU A 83 7.55 9.29 28.01
C GLU A 83 8.83 9.87 27.38
N LEU A 84 9.45 9.15 26.44
CA LEU A 84 10.61 9.62 25.67
C LEU A 84 10.17 10.62 24.59
N LEU A 85 8.97 10.43 24.04
CA LEU A 85 8.33 11.32 23.06
C LEU A 85 7.19 12.11 23.71
N ARG A 86 7.53 13.23 24.36
CA ARG A 86 6.54 14.09 25.04
C ARG A 86 5.99 15.21 24.16
N SER A 87 6.78 15.69 23.19
CA SER A 87 6.40 16.82 22.35
C SER A 87 5.40 16.40 21.27
N PRO A 88 4.26 17.11 21.11
CA PRO A 88 3.31 16.85 20.03
C PRO A 88 3.94 16.92 18.64
N LEU A 89 4.95 17.80 18.46
CA LEU A 89 5.67 17.92 17.19
C LEU A 89 6.54 16.68 16.93
N ALA A 90 7.20 16.15 17.97
CA ALA A 90 8.01 14.95 17.85
C ALA A 90 7.16 13.74 17.44
N ILE A 91 5.99 13.56 18.07
CA ILE A 91 5.04 12.49 17.72
C ILE A 91 4.59 12.60 16.25
N ARG A 92 4.25 13.82 15.78
CA ARG A 92 3.85 14.03 14.37
C ARG A 92 4.97 13.68 13.38
N LEU A 93 6.22 14.06 13.70
CA LEU A 93 7.37 13.70 12.87
C LEU A 93 7.66 12.20 12.89
N SER A 94 7.47 11.52 14.02
CA SER A 94 7.63 10.06 14.08
C SER A 94 6.56 9.32 13.28
N VAL A 95 5.31 9.82 13.27
CA VAL A 95 4.25 9.28 12.39
C VAL A 95 4.62 9.48 10.91
N LEU A 96 5.26 10.60 10.56
CA LEU A 96 5.74 10.84 9.19
C LEU A 96 6.73 9.74 8.74
N THR A 97 7.58 9.23 9.63
CA THR A 97 8.48 8.10 9.33
C THR A 97 7.71 6.86 8.87
N ILE A 98 6.56 6.56 9.50
CA ILE A 98 5.69 5.44 9.09
C ILE A 98 5.11 5.69 7.69
N VAL A 99 4.69 6.92 7.40
CA VAL A 99 4.17 7.31 6.07
C VAL A 99 5.25 7.14 5.00
N VAL A 100 6.47 7.63 5.26
CA VAL A 100 7.61 7.50 4.35
C VAL A 100 7.93 6.03 4.08
N TRP A 101 7.94 5.19 5.12
CA TRP A 101 8.16 3.74 4.95
C TRP A 101 7.12 3.11 4.04
N LYS A 102 5.82 3.39 4.28
CA LYS A 102 4.71 2.87 3.46
C LYS A 102 4.82 3.30 2.01
N LEU A 103 5.12 4.58 1.76
CA LEU A 103 5.30 5.11 0.42
C LEU A 103 6.53 4.50 -0.25
N GLY A 104 7.64 4.35 0.47
CA GLY A 104 8.86 3.72 -0.05
C GLY A 104 8.63 2.28 -0.49
N VAL A 105 7.94 1.48 0.31
CA VAL A 105 7.56 0.10 -0.04
C VAL A 105 6.60 0.09 -1.24
N SER A 106 5.59 0.95 -1.23
CA SER A 106 4.60 1.02 -2.33
C SER A 106 5.24 1.47 -3.65
N TYR A 107 6.21 2.38 -3.57
CA TYR A 107 7.01 2.81 -4.71
C TYR A 107 7.91 1.68 -5.22
N TRP A 108 8.51 0.89 -4.32
CA TRP A 108 9.30 -0.28 -4.72
C TRP A 108 8.44 -1.32 -5.45
N LEU A 109 7.25 -1.63 -4.92
CA LEU A 109 6.28 -2.51 -5.60
C LEU A 109 5.86 -1.97 -6.97
N PHE A 110 5.62 -0.66 -7.06
CA PHE A 110 5.34 0.01 -8.32
C PHE A 110 6.49 -0.16 -9.34
N MET A 111 7.74 0.00 -8.91
CA MET A 111 8.91 -0.17 -9.79
C MET A 111 9.04 -1.62 -10.29
N LEU A 112 8.81 -2.61 -9.43
CA LEU A 112 8.83 -4.02 -9.82
C LEU A 112 7.79 -4.34 -10.90
N GLN A 113 6.57 -3.78 -10.78
CA GLN A 113 5.49 -4.04 -11.73
C GLN A 113 5.56 -3.18 -13.00
N SER A 114 6.17 -2.00 -12.93
CA SER A 114 6.23 -1.06 -14.06
C SER A 114 6.90 -1.68 -15.28
N ARG A 115 7.99 -2.43 -15.09
CA ARG A 115 8.69 -3.12 -16.18
C ARG A 115 7.76 -4.12 -16.90
N THR A 116 7.09 -4.99 -16.15
CA THR A 116 6.16 -5.99 -16.69
C THR A 116 4.97 -5.33 -17.40
N PHE A 117 4.44 -4.25 -16.83
CA PHE A 117 3.37 -3.48 -17.44
C PHE A 117 3.76 -2.89 -18.81
N HIS A 118 4.95 -2.31 -18.92
CA HIS A 118 5.44 -1.77 -20.19
C HIS A 118 5.67 -2.86 -21.24
N LEU A 119 6.22 -4.01 -20.85
CA LEU A 119 6.37 -5.17 -21.72
C LEU A 119 5.01 -5.67 -22.21
N ARG A 120 4.04 -5.81 -21.31
CA ARG A 120 2.68 -6.21 -21.67
C ARG A 120 2.04 -5.27 -22.70
N LYS A 121 2.16 -3.96 -22.50
CA LYS A 121 1.68 -2.97 -23.47
C LYS A 121 2.41 -3.05 -24.81
N PHE A 122 3.72 -3.29 -24.79
CA PHE A 122 4.54 -3.44 -25.99
C PHE A 122 4.06 -4.62 -26.86
N TYR A 123 3.72 -5.74 -26.24
CA TYR A 123 3.15 -6.92 -26.92
C TYR A 123 1.63 -6.83 -27.19
N GLY A 124 1.02 -5.65 -27.06
CA GLY A 124 -0.39 -5.43 -27.38
C GLY A 124 -1.38 -5.95 -26.33
N GLY A 125 -0.92 -6.33 -25.14
CA GLY A 125 -1.78 -6.74 -24.04
C GLY A 125 -2.65 -5.59 -23.54
N THR A 126 -3.94 -5.86 -23.32
CA THR A 126 -4.87 -4.88 -22.77
C THR A 126 -4.70 -4.76 -21.25
N VAL A 127 -5.02 -3.58 -20.73
CA VAL A 127 -5.04 -3.27 -19.29
C VAL A 127 -6.29 -2.48 -18.97
N GLU A 128 -6.93 -2.85 -17.87
CA GLU A 128 -8.17 -2.22 -17.43
C GLU A 128 -7.91 -0.90 -16.68
N SER A 129 -8.96 -0.08 -16.59
CA SER A 129 -8.95 1.09 -15.73
C SER A 129 -9.06 0.69 -14.26
N GLY A 130 -8.10 1.13 -13.44
CA GLY A 130 -8.14 0.90 -12.00
C GLY A 130 -9.09 1.81 -11.23
N LEU A 131 -9.73 2.78 -11.90
CA LEU A 131 -10.53 3.81 -11.25
C LEU A 131 -11.63 3.22 -10.35
N TYR A 132 -12.34 2.20 -10.81
CA TYR A 132 -13.43 1.58 -10.04
C TYR A 132 -12.92 0.95 -8.75
N ALA A 133 -11.85 0.16 -8.83
CA ALA A 133 -11.24 -0.46 -7.64
C ALA A 133 -10.68 0.60 -6.68
N LEU A 134 -10.08 1.68 -7.19
CA LEU A 134 -9.63 2.81 -6.38
C LEU A 134 -10.81 3.45 -5.61
N MET A 135 -11.91 3.75 -6.31
CA MET A 135 -13.10 4.35 -5.70
C MET A 135 -13.69 3.44 -4.62
N VAL A 136 -13.77 2.14 -4.89
CA VAL A 136 -14.19 1.13 -3.89
C VAL A 136 -13.33 1.20 -2.64
N GLY A 137 -11.99 1.21 -2.79
CA GLY A 137 -11.08 1.32 -1.65
C GLY A 137 -11.25 2.62 -0.85
N VAL A 138 -11.44 3.75 -1.53
CA VAL A 138 -11.64 5.06 -0.88
C VAL A 138 -12.95 5.12 -0.10
N PHE A 139 -14.06 4.62 -0.67
CA PHE A 139 -15.36 4.63 0.00
C PHE A 139 -15.48 3.57 1.11
N LEU A 140 -14.78 2.44 1.00
CA LEU A 140 -14.73 1.43 2.06
C LEU A 140 -13.84 1.84 3.24
N ARG A 141 -12.90 2.76 3.02
CA ARG A 141 -11.97 3.22 4.06
C ARG A 141 -12.64 3.60 5.39
N PRO A 142 -13.68 4.45 5.46
CA PRO A 142 -14.34 4.77 6.73
C PRO A 142 -14.90 3.53 7.42
N VAL A 143 -15.57 2.64 6.68
CA VAL A 143 -16.13 1.39 7.22
C VAL A 143 -15.02 0.51 7.82
N VAL A 144 -13.89 0.38 7.12
CA VAL A 144 -12.74 -0.41 7.61
C VAL A 144 -12.11 0.23 8.85
N LEU A 145 -12.06 1.56 8.93
CA LEU A 145 -11.52 2.26 10.09
C LEU A 145 -12.43 2.21 11.32
N ASP A 146 -13.74 2.13 11.12
CA ASP A 146 -14.73 1.99 12.21
C ASP A 146 -14.70 0.59 12.83
N LEU A 147 -14.26 -0.43 12.08
CA LEU A 147 -14.07 -1.80 12.60
C LEU A 147 -12.81 -1.96 13.46
N VAL A 148 -11.99 -0.92 13.58
CA VAL A 148 -10.69 -0.95 14.24
C VAL A 148 -10.73 -0.04 15.46
N ASP A 149 -10.87 -0.61 16.65
CA ASP A 149 -10.98 0.19 17.89
C ASP A 149 -9.65 0.86 18.30
N SER A 150 -8.52 0.27 17.93
CA SER A 150 -7.20 0.73 18.34
C SER A 150 -6.68 1.86 17.44
N SER A 151 -6.38 3.01 18.03
CA SER A 151 -5.80 4.16 17.32
C SER A 151 -4.48 3.81 16.62
N LEU A 152 -3.72 2.84 17.13
CA LEU A 152 -2.50 2.33 16.49
C LEU A 152 -2.80 1.61 15.17
N TRP A 153 -3.79 0.73 15.18
CA TRP A 153 -4.21 0.01 13.99
C TRP A 153 -4.83 0.94 12.95
N LYS A 154 -5.52 2.01 13.37
CA LYS A 154 -5.97 3.08 12.44
C LYS A 154 -4.78 3.74 11.72
N ILE A 155 -3.68 4.04 12.42
CA ILE A 155 -2.46 4.59 11.82
C ILE A 155 -1.80 3.56 10.87
N ILE A 156 -1.78 2.28 11.24
CA ILE A 156 -1.26 1.18 10.41
C ILE A 156 -2.09 1.02 9.12
N VAL A 157 -3.42 1.11 9.20
CA VAL A 157 -4.33 0.87 8.07
C VAL A 157 -4.37 2.05 7.10
N SER A 158 -4.55 3.28 7.59
CA SER A 158 -4.75 4.46 6.72
C SER A 158 -3.56 5.42 6.64
N GLY A 159 -2.62 5.37 7.57
CA GLY A 159 -1.51 6.33 7.67
C GLY A 159 -1.86 7.66 8.36
N VAL A 160 -3.15 8.00 8.47
CA VAL A 160 -3.65 9.19 9.18
C VAL A 160 -5.02 8.86 9.77
N SER A 161 -5.14 8.89 11.10
CA SER A 161 -6.45 8.88 11.76
C SER A 161 -6.93 10.33 11.94
N ALA A 162 -8.22 10.58 11.66
CA ALA A 162 -8.88 11.84 11.98
C ALA A 162 -8.88 12.13 13.50
N GLU A 163 -8.65 11.08 14.31
CA GLU A 163 -8.37 11.13 15.74
C GLU A 163 -7.04 11.80 16.10
N THR A 164 -6.25 12.32 15.16
CA THR A 164 -5.21 13.28 15.55
C THR A 164 -5.80 14.44 16.35
N ARG A 165 -7.09 14.79 16.17
CA ARG A 165 -7.78 15.75 17.07
C ARG A 165 -8.06 15.19 18.48
N GLY A 166 -8.38 13.91 18.61
CA GLY A 166 -8.68 13.25 19.88
C GLY A 166 -7.43 12.87 20.69
N LEU A 167 -6.40 12.35 20.03
CA LEU A 167 -5.07 12.12 20.63
C LEU A 167 -4.40 13.44 21.04
N LEU A 168 -4.60 14.52 20.28
CA LEU A 168 -4.19 15.86 20.73
C LEU A 168 -5.02 16.34 21.92
N GLY A 169 -6.33 16.10 21.97
CA GLY A 169 -7.19 16.48 23.10
C GLY A 169 -6.93 15.68 24.39
N LEU A 170 -6.57 14.40 24.27
CA LEU A 170 -6.19 13.52 25.39
C LEU A 170 -4.77 13.83 25.91
N LEU A 171 -3.84 14.24 25.04
CA LEU A 171 -2.49 14.65 25.42
C LEU A 171 -2.38 16.14 25.79
N SER A 172 -3.36 16.98 25.45
CA SER A 172 -3.41 18.41 25.78
C SER A 172 -4.25 18.72 27.01
N GLY A 173 -4.29 17.81 28.01
CA GLY A 173 -5.08 17.96 29.23
C GLY A 173 -5.31 19.42 29.62
N GLY A 174 -6.54 19.91 29.42
CA GLY A 174 -7.02 21.16 29.97
C GLY A 174 -6.35 22.47 29.54
N LEU A 175 -6.00 22.67 28.27
CA LEU A 175 -5.53 24.00 27.82
C LEU A 175 -6.17 24.45 26.50
N TRP A 176 -7.48 24.73 26.50
CA TRP A 176 -8.11 25.89 25.83
C TRP A 176 -9.48 26.13 26.49
N PRO A 177 -9.86 27.38 26.82
CA PRO A 177 -11.22 27.73 27.28
C PRO A 177 -12.27 27.56 26.17
#